data_AF-A0A315E587-F1
#
_entry.id   AF-A0A315E587-F1
#
_cell.length_a   1.000
_cell.length_b   1.000
_cell.length_c   1.000
_cell.angle_alpha   90.00
_cell.angle_beta   90.00
_cell.angle_gamma   90.00
#
_symmetry.space_group_name_H-M   'P 1'
#
loop_
_entity.id
_entity.type
_entity.pdbx_description
1 polymer ?
#
loop_
_entity_poly.entity_id
_entity_poly.type
_entity_poly.pdbx_seq_one_letter_code
_entity_poly.pdbx_strand_id
1 'polypeptide(L)'
;MAWALVGLTRQSHGLAKVHTSVSLQAPTGFGFADLAWLSQALRHNGRLRGGARHRLNMALPAAHLQEGVIDFPAQMPQEDWVYEVQLEVSQALQLSPDEVNFDFEPAPLTDGLVQRVHWIGCAQAHMVDFKDCTRAAGWRLAAVESEAQAAQRGVRALQGGVSSLLTQAPQDWQFRLATPTGLTGEGSPDSDDAIDEAIRQVLSTPTGSRLVASGLALKAWQ
;
A
#
# COMPACT_ATOMS: atom_id res chain seq x y z
N MET A 1 11.27 2.03 12.26
CA MET A 1 10.15 2.18 11.30
C MET A 1 9.11 3.10 11.90
N ALA A 2 8.67 4.13 11.18
CA ALA A 2 7.69 5.09 11.67
C ALA A 2 6.31 4.75 11.07
N TRP A 3 5.31 4.56 11.92
CA TRP A 3 3.94 4.38 11.47
C TRP A 3 3.25 5.73 11.33
N ALA A 4 2.39 5.88 10.33
CA ALA A 4 1.56 7.06 10.16
C ALA A 4 0.11 6.66 9.91
N LEU A 5 -0.82 7.41 10.51
CA LEU A 5 -2.24 7.32 10.24
C LEU A 5 -2.67 8.57 9.50
N VAL A 6 -3.06 8.40 8.24
CA VAL A 6 -3.57 9.48 7.39
C VAL A 6 -5.04 9.24 7.04
N GLY A 7 -5.82 10.31 7.09
CA GLY A 7 -7.18 10.33 6.58
C GLY A 7 -7.32 11.43 5.54
N LEU A 8 -7.94 11.12 4.41
CA LEU A 8 -8.21 12.09 3.36
C LEU A 8 -9.68 12.52 3.41
N THR A 9 -9.95 13.77 3.08
CA THR A 9 -11.31 14.28 2.87
C THR A 9 -11.46 14.74 1.43
N ARG A 10 -12.62 14.46 0.83
CA ARG A 10 -12.95 14.95 -0.50
C ARG A 10 -13.24 16.45 -0.43
N GLN A 11 -12.53 17.25 -1.23
CA GLN A 11 -12.74 18.70 -1.35
C GLN A 11 -13.68 19.01 -2.52
N SER A 12 -13.54 18.28 -3.62
CA SER A 12 -14.39 18.39 -4.81
C SER A 12 -14.51 17.04 -5.53
N HIS A 13 -15.23 16.99 -6.64
CA HIS A 13 -15.41 15.74 -7.40
C HIS A 13 -14.08 15.09 -7.82
N GLY A 14 -13.06 15.88 -8.16
CA GLY A 14 -11.76 15.39 -8.62
C GLY A 14 -10.61 15.60 -7.63
N LEU A 15 -10.88 16.02 -6.39
CA LEU A 15 -9.82 16.42 -5.46
C LEU A 15 -10.08 15.97 -4.03
N ALA A 16 -9.04 15.46 -3.38
CA ALA A 16 -8.98 15.19 -1.97
C ALA A 16 -7.82 15.93 -1.30
N LYS A 17 -7.96 16.23 -0.01
CA LYS A 17 -6.91 16.81 0.82
C LYS A 17 -6.65 15.95 2.04
N VAL A 18 -5.42 15.95 2.55
CA VAL A 18 -5.11 15.41 3.87
C VAL A 18 -5.94 16.14 4.94
N HIS A 19 -6.81 15.40 5.61
CA HIS A 19 -7.60 15.91 6.73
C HIS A 19 -7.02 15.48 8.08
N THR A 20 -6.33 14.35 8.12
CA THR A 20 -5.63 13.93 9.33
C THR A 20 -4.26 13.36 8.98
N SER A 21 -3.27 13.68 9.80
CA SER A 21 -1.91 13.15 9.71
C SER A 21 -1.37 13.00 11.13
N VAL A 22 -1.21 11.75 11.56
CA VAL A 22 -0.71 11.43 12.92
C VAL A 22 0.44 10.45 12.78
N SER A 23 1.58 10.77 13.40
CA SER A 23 2.65 9.79 13.59
C SER A 23 2.31 8.87 14.75
N LEU A 24 2.33 7.56 14.50
CA LEU A 24 2.17 6.54 15.52
C LEU A 24 3.57 6.02 15.88
N GLN A 25 3.95 6.17 17.14
CA GLN A 25 5.24 5.73 17.64
C GLN A 25 5.08 4.37 18.31
N ALA A 26 5.83 3.37 17.84
CA ALA A 26 5.96 2.11 18.55
C ALA A 26 6.72 2.39 19.87
N PRO A 27 6.29 1.83 21.01
CA PRO A 27 7.08 1.89 22.22
C PRO A 27 8.44 1.22 21.99
N THR A 28 9.49 1.76 22.60
CA THR A 28 10.86 1.20 22.51
C THR A 28 10.87 -0.28 22.91
N GLY A 29 11.42 -1.14 22.06
CA GLY A 29 11.52 -2.59 22.31
C GLY A 29 10.41 -3.44 21.68
N PHE A 30 9.37 -2.83 21.12
CA PHE A 30 8.31 -3.54 20.39
C PHE A 30 8.60 -3.52 18.89
N GLY A 31 8.82 -4.71 18.31
CA GLY A 31 9.00 -4.91 16.88
C GLY A 31 7.68 -5.10 16.13
N PHE A 32 7.76 -5.44 14.84
CA PHE A 32 6.59 -5.75 14.00
C PHE A 32 5.78 -6.97 14.52
N ALA A 33 6.40 -7.83 15.34
CA ALA A 33 5.79 -9.03 15.91
C ALA A 33 4.79 -8.78 17.06
N ASP A 34 4.76 -7.57 17.64
CA ASP A 34 3.75 -7.22 18.66
C ASP A 34 3.03 -5.94 18.25
N LEU A 35 1.83 -6.11 17.70
CA LEU A 35 0.97 -5.03 17.24
C LEU A 35 -0.06 -4.58 18.29
N ALA A 36 0.05 -5.03 19.55
CA ALA A 36 -0.88 -4.61 20.60
C ALA A 36 -0.85 -3.09 20.80
N TRP A 37 0.34 -2.48 20.74
CA TRP A 37 0.51 -1.03 20.82
C TRP A 37 -0.20 -0.31 19.66
N LEU A 38 -0.16 -0.87 18.46
CA LEU A 38 -0.81 -0.31 17.27
C LEU A 38 -2.32 -0.36 17.44
N SER A 39 -2.85 -1.46 17.96
CA SER A 39 -4.27 -1.59 18.27
C SER A 39 -4.74 -0.52 19.26
N GLN A 40 -3.96 -0.25 20.32
CA GLN A 40 -4.25 0.82 21.27
C GLN A 40 -4.23 2.20 20.62
N ALA A 41 -3.21 2.47 19.79
CA ALA A 41 -3.08 3.75 19.08
C ALA A 41 -4.25 3.98 18.11
N LEU A 42 -4.66 2.95 17.36
CA LEU A 42 -5.82 2.99 16.48
C LEU A 42 -7.13 3.19 17.25
N ARG A 43 -7.30 2.52 18.40
CA ARG A 43 -8.49 2.70 19.25
C ARG A 43 -8.60 4.12 19.78
N HIS A 44 -7.48 4.71 20.24
CA HIS A 44 -7.44 6.10 20.69
C HIS A 44 -7.85 7.06 19.56
N ASN A 45 -7.26 6.89 18.37
CA ASN A 45 -7.57 7.72 17.20
C ASN A 45 -9.01 7.51 16.67
N GLY A 46 -9.56 6.31 16.79
CA GLY A 46 -10.92 6.00 16.36
C GLY A 46 -11.99 6.63 17.26
N ARG A 47 -11.75 6.69 18.58
CA ARG A 47 -12.66 7.34 19.54
C ARG A 47 -12.81 8.84 19.29
N LEU A 48 -11.71 9.52 18.97
CA LEU A 48 -11.70 10.95 18.63
C LEU A 48 -12.56 11.27 17.39
N ARG A 49 -12.91 10.27 16.57
CA ARG A 49 -13.59 10.42 15.28
C ARG A 49 -15.03 9.91 15.24
N GLY A 50 -15.65 9.61 16.40
CA GLY A 50 -17.10 9.41 16.46
C GLY A 50 -17.63 8.01 16.13
N GLY A 51 -16.97 6.95 16.58
CA GLY A 51 -17.62 5.64 16.82
C GLY A 51 -18.05 4.79 15.61
N ALA A 52 -17.89 5.27 14.38
CA ALA A 52 -18.14 4.46 13.18
C ALA A 52 -17.07 3.35 13.02
N ARG A 53 -17.46 2.22 12.40
CA ARG A 53 -16.55 1.12 12.04
C ARG A 53 -15.61 1.59 10.94
N HIS A 54 -14.47 2.15 11.32
CA HIS A 54 -13.49 2.74 10.41
C HIS A 54 -12.91 1.67 9.48
N ARG A 55 -12.87 1.95 8.17
CA ARG A 55 -12.17 1.12 7.18
C ARG A 55 -10.69 1.51 7.19
N LEU A 56 -9.79 0.53 7.28
CA LEU A 56 -8.34 0.74 7.30
C LEU A 56 -7.68 -0.01 6.15
N ASN A 57 -6.75 0.65 5.47
CA ASN A 57 -5.78 0.02 4.58
C ASN A 57 -4.41 0.12 5.28
N MET A 58 -3.60 -0.93 5.21
CA MET A 58 -2.28 -0.98 5.84
C MET A 58 -1.21 -1.29 4.79
N ALA A 59 0.01 -0.85 5.05
CA ALA A 59 1.16 -1.19 4.21
C ALA A 59 2.05 -2.22 4.92
N LEU A 60 2.62 -3.11 4.12
CA LEU A 60 3.71 -3.99 4.50
C LEU A 60 5.04 -3.42 3.99
N PRO A 61 6.06 -3.33 4.85
CA PRO A 61 7.40 -2.94 4.43
C PRO A 61 8.06 -3.97 3.55
N ALA A 62 8.97 -3.52 2.66
CA ALA A 62 9.71 -4.40 1.76
C ALA A 62 10.48 -5.53 2.48
N ALA A 63 10.94 -5.29 3.71
CA ALA A 63 11.62 -6.31 4.52
C ALA A 63 10.74 -7.52 4.91
N HIS A 64 9.41 -7.38 4.80
CA HIS A 64 8.42 -8.43 5.10
C HIS A 64 7.74 -8.97 3.83
N LEU A 65 8.27 -8.60 2.66
CA LEU A 65 7.75 -8.97 1.36
C LEU A 65 8.84 -9.68 0.56
N GLN A 66 8.42 -10.59 -0.31
CA GLN A 66 9.21 -11.10 -1.41
C GLN A 66 8.47 -10.79 -2.69
N GLU A 67 9.21 -10.45 -3.73
CA GLU A 67 8.68 -10.09 -5.04
C GLU A 67 9.47 -10.85 -6.10
N GLY A 68 8.81 -11.24 -7.18
CA GLY A 68 9.46 -11.96 -8.26
C GLY A 68 8.62 -12.03 -9.52
N VAL A 69 9.13 -12.79 -10.47
CA VAL A 69 8.54 -12.96 -11.80
C VAL A 69 8.59 -14.43 -12.17
N ILE A 70 7.50 -14.92 -12.73
CA ILE A 70 7.40 -16.27 -13.32
C ILE A 70 6.87 -16.14 -14.76
N ASP A 71 7.47 -16.86 -15.70
CA ASP A 71 7.04 -16.89 -17.09
C ASP A 71 6.26 -18.21 -17.33
N PHE A 72 4.95 -18.10 -17.58
CA PHE A 72 4.09 -19.24 -17.92
C PHE A 72 3.98 -19.43 -19.43
N PRO A 73 3.66 -20.63 -19.93
CA PRO A 73 3.22 -20.80 -21.32
C PRO A 73 1.97 -19.96 -21.59
N ALA A 74 1.90 -19.24 -22.72
CA ALA A 74 0.80 -18.32 -23.02
C ALA A 74 -0.59 -19.00 -23.05
N GLN A 75 -0.63 -20.29 -23.37
CA GLN A 75 -1.86 -21.10 -23.40
C GLN A 75 -2.26 -21.70 -22.04
N MET A 76 -1.46 -21.51 -20.98
CA MET A 76 -1.77 -22.05 -19.66
C MET A 76 -2.94 -21.27 -19.04
N PRO A 77 -4.01 -21.95 -18.58
CA PRO A 77 -5.12 -21.30 -17.89
C PRO A 77 -4.66 -20.57 -16.62
N GLN A 78 -5.26 -19.40 -16.34
CA GLN A 78 -4.91 -18.59 -15.17
C GLN A 78 -5.19 -19.28 -13.83
N GLU A 79 -6.15 -20.20 -13.78
CA GLU A 79 -6.47 -21.00 -12.59
C GLU A 79 -5.29 -21.87 -12.14
N ASP A 80 -4.45 -22.32 -13.08
CA ASP A 80 -3.26 -23.13 -12.79
C ASP A 80 -2.10 -22.26 -12.28
N TRP A 81 -2.07 -20.96 -12.59
CA TRP A 81 -1.01 -20.05 -12.12
C TRP A 81 -0.99 -19.93 -10.60
N VAL A 82 -2.15 -20.05 -9.94
CA VAL A 82 -2.28 -19.86 -8.49
C VAL A 82 -1.37 -20.82 -7.72
N TYR A 83 -1.33 -22.10 -8.12
CA TYR A 83 -0.51 -23.12 -7.45
C TYR A 83 0.98 -22.89 -7.68
N GLU A 84 1.36 -22.54 -8.91
CA GLU A 84 2.75 -22.28 -9.27
C GLU A 84 3.28 -21.02 -8.57
N VAL A 85 2.49 -19.94 -8.52
CA VAL A 85 2.84 -18.73 -7.77
C VAL A 85 2.93 -19.03 -6.28
N GLN A 86 2.00 -19.80 -5.71
CA GLN A 86 2.07 -20.21 -4.30
C GLN A 86 3.37 -20.97 -4.00
N LEU A 87 3.75 -21.90 -4.88
CA LEU A 87 4.97 -22.68 -4.74
C LEU A 87 6.22 -21.79 -4.79
N GLU A 88 6.30 -20.89 -5.78
CA GLU A 88 7.42 -19.95 -5.93
C GLU A 88 7.55 -19.04 -4.69
N VAL A 89 6.44 -18.47 -4.22
CA VAL A 89 6.40 -17.63 -3.01
C VAL A 89 6.83 -18.42 -1.78
N SER A 90 6.35 -19.67 -1.63
CA SER A 90 6.70 -20.54 -0.50
C SER A 90 8.19 -20.83 -0.45
N GLN A 91 8.81 -21.06 -1.60
CA GLN A 91 10.26 -21.29 -1.72
C GLN A 91 11.05 -20.02 -1.40
N ALA A 92 10.64 -18.88 -1.95
CA ALA A 92 11.29 -17.59 -1.70
C ALA A 92 11.25 -17.19 -0.22
N LEU A 93 10.14 -17.47 0.47
CA LEU A 93 9.97 -17.19 1.90
C LEU A 93 10.49 -18.30 2.82
N GLN A 94 10.83 -19.48 2.27
CA GLN A 94 11.19 -20.68 3.03
C GLN A 94 10.11 -21.10 4.04
N LEU A 95 8.85 -21.04 3.62
CA LEU A 95 7.67 -21.38 4.40
C LEU A 95 6.85 -22.47 3.71
N SER A 96 5.94 -23.09 4.44
CA SER A 96 4.99 -24.04 3.83
C SER A 96 3.99 -23.29 2.92
N PRO A 97 3.43 -23.93 1.88
CA PRO A 97 2.46 -23.29 0.98
C PRO A 97 1.23 -22.70 1.70
N ASP A 98 0.79 -23.29 2.81
CA ASP A 98 -0.33 -22.83 3.63
C ASP A 98 0.04 -21.70 4.63
N GLU A 99 1.33 -21.38 4.74
CA GLU A 99 1.88 -20.34 5.62
C GLU A 99 2.22 -19.04 4.88
N VAL A 100 1.90 -18.95 3.58
CA VAL A 100 2.13 -17.76 2.75
C VAL A 100 0.83 -17.10 2.32
N ASN A 101 0.88 -15.79 2.11
CA ASN A 101 -0.15 -15.03 1.41
C ASN A 101 0.49 -14.30 0.24
N PHE A 102 -0.19 -14.25 -0.89
CA PHE A 102 0.36 -13.70 -2.11
C PHE A 102 -0.71 -13.07 -2.99
N ASP A 103 -0.26 -12.20 -3.89
CA ASP A 103 -1.04 -11.65 -4.99
C ASP A 103 -0.17 -11.65 -6.25
N PHE A 104 -0.79 -11.63 -7.42
CA PHE A 104 -0.07 -11.62 -8.68
C PHE A 104 -0.82 -10.88 -9.78
N GLU A 105 -0.04 -10.29 -10.69
CA GLU A 105 -0.57 -9.59 -11.86
C GLU A 105 0.16 -10.04 -13.13
N PRO A 106 -0.57 -10.40 -14.20
CA PRO A 106 0.04 -10.65 -15.50
C PRO A 106 0.55 -9.34 -16.10
N ALA A 107 1.77 -9.35 -16.62
CA ALA A 107 2.24 -8.29 -17.50
C ALA A 107 1.42 -8.28 -18.81
N PRO A 108 1.31 -7.14 -19.51
CA PRO A 108 0.69 -7.10 -20.83
C PRO A 108 1.28 -8.17 -21.74
N LEU A 109 0.40 -8.98 -22.35
CA LEU A 109 0.82 -10.02 -23.28
C LEU A 109 1.57 -9.37 -24.44
N THR A 110 2.82 -9.75 -24.61
CA THR A 110 3.62 -9.40 -25.79
C THR A 110 3.44 -10.48 -26.86
N ASP A 111 3.90 -10.27 -28.08
CA ASP A 111 3.82 -11.26 -29.19
C ASP A 111 4.59 -12.59 -28.93
N GLY A 112 5.04 -12.82 -27.69
CA GLY A 112 5.77 -14.00 -27.26
C GLY A 112 4.88 -15.21 -26.94
N LEU A 113 5.53 -16.36 -26.80
CA LEU A 113 4.91 -17.65 -26.41
C LEU A 113 4.74 -17.80 -24.89
N VAL A 114 5.08 -16.76 -24.12
CA VAL A 114 5.05 -16.79 -22.66
C VAL A 114 4.23 -15.63 -22.11
N GLN A 115 3.49 -15.91 -21.04
CA GLN A 115 2.81 -14.94 -20.21
C GLN A 115 3.65 -14.69 -18.97
N ARG A 116 4.24 -13.49 -18.90
CA ARG A 116 4.96 -13.03 -17.72
C ARG A 116 4.00 -12.65 -16.61
N VAL A 117 4.22 -13.15 -15.40
CA VAL A 117 3.43 -12.85 -14.21
C VAL A 117 4.34 -12.32 -13.12
N HIS A 118 4.02 -11.13 -12.62
CA HIS A 118 4.67 -10.54 -11.45
C HIS A 118 3.93 -10.99 -10.21
N TRP A 119 4.66 -11.42 -9.19
CA TRP A 119 4.07 -11.85 -7.92
C TRP A 119 4.68 -11.10 -6.75
N ILE A 120 3.88 -10.96 -5.70
CA ILE A 120 4.31 -10.46 -4.40
C ILE A 120 3.77 -11.39 -3.32
N GLY A 121 4.61 -11.70 -2.33
CA GLY A 121 4.29 -12.65 -1.28
C GLY A 121 4.77 -12.19 0.09
N CYS A 122 4.10 -12.64 1.14
CA CYS A 122 4.51 -12.44 2.53
C CYS A 122 4.09 -13.64 3.39
N ALA A 123 4.61 -13.70 4.62
CA ALA A 123 4.15 -14.68 5.60
C ALA A 123 2.67 -14.43 5.97
N GLN A 124 1.85 -15.48 5.97
CA GLN A 124 0.44 -15.43 6.36
C GLN A 124 0.26 -14.91 7.80
N ALA A 125 1.24 -15.14 8.68
CA ALA A 125 1.25 -14.62 10.04
C ALA A 125 1.06 -13.08 10.09
N HIS A 126 1.68 -12.33 9.18
CA HIS A 126 1.52 -10.87 9.11
C HIS A 126 0.08 -10.45 8.81
N MET A 127 -0.63 -11.22 7.98
CA MET A 127 -2.04 -10.97 7.68
C MET A 127 -2.94 -11.23 8.88
N VAL A 128 -2.65 -12.29 9.63
CA VAL A 128 -3.36 -12.62 10.87
C VAL A 128 -3.15 -11.51 11.89
N ASP A 129 -1.90 -11.10 12.12
CA ASP A 129 -1.54 -10.03 13.07
C ASP A 129 -2.26 -8.71 12.72
N PHE A 130 -2.28 -8.32 11.44
CA PHE A 130 -3.01 -7.13 10.99
C PHE A 130 -4.52 -7.24 11.18
N LYS A 131 -5.11 -8.38 10.84
CA LYS A 131 -6.55 -8.62 11.06
C LYS A 131 -6.90 -8.55 12.54
N ASP A 132 -6.11 -9.16 13.40
CA ASP A 132 -6.35 -9.19 14.84
C ASP A 132 -6.14 -7.83 15.50
N CYS A 133 -5.03 -7.15 15.19
CA CYS A 133 -4.74 -5.80 15.69
C CYS A 133 -5.86 -4.81 15.34
N THR A 134 -6.29 -4.79 14.07
CA THR A 134 -7.32 -3.86 13.59
C THR A 134 -8.70 -4.19 14.15
N ARG A 135 -9.06 -5.47 14.22
CA ARG A 135 -10.31 -5.94 14.85
C ARG A 135 -10.36 -5.55 16.33
N ALA A 136 -9.27 -5.77 17.07
CA ALA A 136 -9.17 -5.37 18.47
C ALA A 136 -9.29 -3.85 18.67
N ALA A 137 -8.91 -3.05 17.67
CA ALA A 137 -9.08 -1.60 17.71
C ALA A 137 -10.52 -1.13 17.37
N GLY A 138 -11.39 -2.02 16.87
CA GLY A 138 -12.72 -1.69 16.37
C GLY A 138 -12.75 -1.22 14.90
N TRP A 139 -11.67 -1.44 14.16
CA TRP A 139 -11.53 -1.08 12.75
C TRP A 139 -11.76 -2.31 11.87
N ARG A 140 -12.05 -2.08 10.59
CA ARG A 140 -12.12 -3.13 9.56
C ARG A 140 -10.94 -2.99 8.61
N LEU A 141 -10.00 -3.93 8.66
CA LEU A 141 -8.97 -4.06 7.64
C LEU A 141 -9.62 -4.36 6.29
N ALA A 142 -9.32 -3.55 5.27
CA ALA A 142 -9.89 -3.68 3.94
C ALA A 142 -8.87 -4.07 2.88
N ALA A 143 -7.61 -3.65 3.03
CA ALA A 143 -6.53 -4.04 2.15
C ALA A 143 -5.20 -3.99 2.90
N VAL A 144 -4.27 -4.85 2.44
CA VAL A 144 -2.85 -4.76 2.75
C VAL A 144 -2.11 -4.72 1.41
N GLU A 145 -1.13 -3.85 1.27
CA GLU A 145 -0.31 -3.73 0.07
C GLU A 145 1.12 -3.34 0.42
N SER A 146 2.04 -3.29 -0.56
CA SER A 146 3.41 -2.85 -0.29
C SER A 146 3.50 -1.35 -0.06
N GLU A 147 4.48 -0.91 0.75
CA GLU A 147 4.81 0.51 0.91
C GLU A 147 5.10 1.18 -0.45
N ALA A 148 5.78 0.47 -1.35
CA ALA A 148 6.14 0.97 -2.68
C ALA A 148 4.89 1.26 -3.53
N GLN A 149 3.96 0.31 -3.65
CA GLN A 149 2.72 0.50 -4.43
C GLN A 149 1.85 1.63 -3.86
N ALA A 150 1.73 1.70 -2.53
CA ALA A 150 1.02 2.78 -1.87
C ALA A 150 1.70 4.14 -2.14
N ALA A 151 3.02 4.24 -1.98
CA ALA A 151 3.76 5.47 -2.24
C ALA A 151 3.62 5.92 -3.70
N GLN A 152 3.74 5.00 -4.65
CA GLN A 152 3.60 5.28 -6.08
C GLN A 152 2.20 5.83 -6.41
N ARG A 153 1.15 5.23 -5.84
CA ARG A 153 -0.22 5.75 -5.94
C ARG A 153 -0.33 7.17 -5.37
N GLY A 154 0.29 7.41 -4.22
CA GLY A 154 0.32 8.72 -3.57
C GLY A 154 0.98 9.79 -4.44
N VAL A 155 2.18 9.53 -4.96
CA VAL A 155 2.93 10.50 -5.79
C VAL A 155 2.22 10.76 -7.11
N ARG A 156 1.74 9.72 -7.79
CA ARG A 156 1.02 9.87 -9.06
C ARG A 156 -0.26 10.68 -8.94
N ALA A 157 -0.92 10.61 -7.78
CA ALA A 157 -2.10 11.41 -7.49
C ALA A 157 -1.77 12.81 -6.96
N LEU A 158 -0.54 13.07 -6.49
CA LEU A 158 -0.19 14.32 -5.81
C LEU A 158 -0.31 15.52 -6.75
N GLN A 159 -1.12 16.50 -6.35
CA GLN A 159 -1.23 17.77 -7.06
C GLN A 159 0.09 18.52 -6.95
N GLY A 160 0.63 18.94 -8.11
CA GLY A 160 1.96 19.56 -8.20
C GLY A 160 3.13 18.58 -8.17
N GLY A 161 2.87 17.26 -8.29
CA GLY A 161 3.86 16.24 -8.60
C GLY A 161 4.98 16.09 -7.57
N VAL A 162 6.12 15.56 -8.03
CA VAL A 162 7.33 15.34 -7.23
C VAL A 162 7.81 16.63 -6.54
N SER A 163 7.67 17.78 -7.17
CA SER A 163 8.04 19.07 -6.57
C SER A 163 7.27 19.34 -5.27
N SER A 164 5.95 19.08 -5.26
CA SER A 164 5.12 19.28 -4.06
C SER A 164 5.46 18.29 -2.95
N LEU A 165 5.91 17.08 -3.30
CA LEU A 165 6.37 16.08 -2.34
C LEU A 165 7.56 16.60 -1.51
N LEU A 166 8.47 17.33 -2.15
CA LEU A 166 9.70 17.82 -1.53
C LEU A 166 9.56 19.20 -0.87
N THR A 167 8.60 20.01 -1.32
CA THR A 167 8.48 21.42 -0.92
C THR A 167 7.29 21.73 -0.03
N GLN A 168 6.27 20.87 0.01
CA GLN A 168 5.06 21.09 0.82
C GLN A 168 5.04 20.20 2.05
N ALA A 169 4.46 20.72 3.13
CA ALA A 169 4.23 19.94 4.33
C ALA A 169 3.13 18.88 4.09
N PRO A 170 3.23 17.67 4.69
CA PRO A 170 2.28 16.59 4.41
C PRO A 170 0.81 16.92 4.67
N GLN A 171 0.50 17.80 5.62
CA GLN A 171 -0.87 18.24 5.90
C GLN A 171 -1.49 19.10 4.79
N ASP A 172 -0.67 19.67 3.90
CA ASP A 172 -1.11 20.54 2.82
C ASP A 172 -1.22 19.83 1.48
N TRP A 173 -0.79 18.57 1.40
CA TRP A 173 -0.92 17.76 0.22
C TRP A 173 -2.38 17.58 -0.21
N GLN A 174 -2.57 17.71 -1.52
CA GLN A 174 -3.83 17.50 -2.21
C GLN A 174 -3.61 16.46 -3.30
N PHE A 175 -4.61 15.62 -3.53
CA PHE A 175 -4.53 14.49 -4.44
C PHE A 175 -5.67 14.54 -5.44
N ARG A 176 -5.32 14.37 -6.72
CA ARG A 176 -6.28 14.20 -7.81
C ARG A 176 -6.95 12.83 -7.65
N LEU A 177 -8.28 12.83 -7.73
CA LEU A 177 -9.08 11.61 -7.74
C LEU A 177 -9.37 11.23 -9.19
N ALA A 178 -9.27 9.94 -9.52
CA ALA A 178 -9.59 9.47 -10.86
C ALA A 178 -11.05 9.79 -11.20
N THR A 179 -11.29 10.37 -12.38
CA THR A 179 -12.64 10.61 -12.89
C THR A 179 -13.17 9.30 -13.48
N PRO A 180 -14.40 8.85 -13.15
CA PRO A 180 -14.93 7.57 -13.64
C PRO A 180 -15.13 7.48 -15.16
N THR A 181 -15.11 8.61 -15.86
CA THR A 181 -15.03 8.66 -17.32
C THR A 181 -13.57 8.52 -17.73
N GLY A 182 -13.19 7.37 -18.32
CA GLY A 182 -11.83 6.98 -18.73
C GLY A 182 -11.12 7.87 -19.76
N LEU A 183 -11.31 9.18 -19.71
CA LEU A 183 -10.35 10.15 -20.20
C LEU A 183 -9.16 10.10 -19.24
N THR A 184 -8.06 9.53 -19.72
CA THR A 184 -6.75 9.55 -19.07
C THR A 184 -6.47 10.99 -18.65
N GLY A 185 -6.71 11.27 -17.37
CA GLY A 185 -6.36 12.56 -16.76
C GLY A 185 -4.89 12.82 -17.06
N GLU A 186 -4.57 14.08 -17.37
CA GLU A 186 -3.20 14.56 -17.59
C GLU A 186 -2.26 13.77 -16.69
N GLY A 187 -1.43 12.92 -17.32
CA GLY A 187 -0.44 12.12 -16.62
C GLY A 187 0.39 13.03 -15.71
N SER A 188 1.00 12.45 -14.68
CA SER A 188 1.98 13.19 -13.91
C SER A 188 2.96 13.86 -14.90
N PRO A 189 3.24 15.18 -14.77
CA PRO A 189 4.21 15.84 -15.64
C PRO A 189 5.63 15.27 -15.45
N ASP A 190 5.83 14.54 -14.36
CA ASP A 190 7.09 13.89 -14.00
C ASP A 190 7.23 12.54 -14.72
N SER A 191 8.44 12.25 -15.21
CA SER A 191 8.76 10.92 -15.76
C SER A 191 8.71 9.84 -14.67
N ASP A 192 8.49 8.58 -15.08
CA ASP A 192 8.49 7.45 -14.14
C ASP A 192 9.82 7.35 -13.36
N ASP A 193 10.96 7.57 -14.02
CA ASP A 193 12.28 7.59 -13.35
C ASP A 193 12.37 8.67 -12.25
N ALA A 194 11.80 9.86 -12.51
CA ALA A 194 11.81 10.96 -11.54
C ALA A 194 10.89 10.66 -10.35
N ILE A 195 9.76 10.00 -10.60
CA ILE A 195 8.84 9.54 -9.56
C ILE A 195 9.52 8.49 -8.68
N ASP A 196 10.18 7.50 -9.30
CA ASP A 196 10.82 6.40 -8.57
C ASP A 196 12.00 6.88 -7.71
N GLU A 197 12.81 7.81 -8.24
CA GLU A 197 13.87 8.45 -7.46
C GLU A 197 13.30 9.22 -6.25
N ALA A 198 12.26 10.02 -6.49
CA ALA A 198 11.62 10.80 -5.43
C ALA A 198 11.00 9.92 -4.34
N ILE A 199 10.36 8.81 -4.74
CA ILE A 199 9.83 7.82 -3.80
C ILE A 199 10.98 7.24 -2.96
N ARG A 200 12.07 6.80 -3.60
CA ARG A 200 13.22 6.23 -2.88
C ARG A 200 13.82 7.22 -1.88
N GLN A 201 13.97 8.47 -2.29
CA GLN A 201 14.45 9.54 -1.41
C GLN A 201 13.50 9.76 -0.23
N VAL A 202 12.20 9.91 -0.48
CA VAL A 202 11.22 10.26 0.57
C VAL A 202 10.93 9.10 1.52
N LEU A 203 10.94 7.84 1.05
CA LEU A 203 10.77 6.66 1.91
C LEU A 203 11.88 6.51 2.96
N SER A 204 13.06 7.11 2.72
CA SER A 204 14.13 7.17 3.73
C SER A 204 13.88 8.18 4.86
N THR A 205 12.80 8.96 4.79
CA THR A 205 12.48 10.05 5.72
C THR A 205 11.18 9.79 6.50
N PRO A 206 10.92 10.50 7.61
CA PRO A 206 9.62 10.44 8.30
C PRO A 206 8.42 10.85 7.42
N THR A 207 8.65 11.62 6.36
CA THR A 207 7.65 12.02 5.37
C THR A 207 7.17 10.82 4.54
N GLY A 208 8.04 9.82 4.31
CA GLY A 208 7.72 8.59 3.59
C GLY A 208 6.52 7.86 4.14
N SER A 209 6.46 7.64 5.46
CA SER A 209 5.31 6.99 6.11
C SER A 209 3.98 7.69 5.84
N ARG A 210 3.98 9.02 5.71
CA ARG A 210 2.78 9.82 5.40
C ARG A 210 2.39 9.75 3.93
N LEU A 211 3.38 9.69 3.03
CA LEU A 211 3.14 9.47 1.61
C LEU A 211 2.47 8.10 1.40
N VAL A 212 3.04 7.04 1.98
CA VAL A 212 2.47 5.68 1.98
C VAL A 212 1.04 5.69 2.53
N ALA A 213 0.82 6.27 3.72
CA ALA A 213 -0.50 6.34 4.34
C ALA A 213 -1.52 7.14 3.50
N SER A 214 -1.07 8.19 2.80
CA SER A 214 -1.92 8.95 1.87
C SER A 214 -2.30 8.10 0.66
N GLY A 215 -1.34 7.38 0.07
CA GLY A 215 -1.57 6.45 -1.03
C GLY A 215 -2.55 5.33 -0.68
N LEU A 216 -2.42 4.75 0.52
CA LEU A 216 -3.35 3.78 1.07
C LEU A 216 -4.78 4.36 1.20
N ALA A 217 -4.89 5.60 1.66
CA ALA A 217 -6.19 6.25 1.85
C ALA A 217 -6.91 6.55 0.53
N LEU A 218 -6.18 6.77 -0.57
CA LEU A 218 -6.76 6.99 -1.90
C LEU A 218 -7.55 5.79 -2.43
N LYS A 219 -7.25 4.55 -1.98
CA LYS A 219 -8.03 3.35 -2.32
C LYS A 219 -9.47 3.37 -1.82
N ALA A 220 -9.85 4.33 -0.96
CA ALA A 220 -11.23 4.51 -0.56
C ALA A 220 -12.13 5.07 -1.68
N TRP A 221 -11.54 5.60 -2.76
CA TRP A 221 -12.25 6.29 -3.86
C TRP A 221 -11.94 5.74 -5.25
N GLN A 222 -11.19 4.64 -5.33
CA GLN A 222 -11.03 3.82 -6.53
C GLN A 222 -12.13 2.77 -6.54
#